data_AF-A0ABD3NEU3-F1
#
_entry.id   AF-A0ABD3NEU3-F1
#
_cell.length_a   1.000
_cell.length_b   1.000
_cell.length_c   1.000
_cell.angle_alpha   90.00
_cell.angle_beta   90.00
_cell.angle_gamma   90.00
#
_symmetry.space_group_name_H-M   'P 1'
#
loop_
_entity.id
_entity.type
_entity.pdbx_description
1 polymer ?
#
loop_
_entity_poly.entity_id
_entity_poly.type
_entity_poly.pdbx_seq_one_letter_code
_entity_poly.pdbx_strand_id
1 'polypeptide(L)'
;MKSALIATLIGSTAAFAPVPTTKSTTSLSAAFNPEFGGEVFDPMGFGKMHQIEGVFPNMFPHTQYLEESEIKHGRMAMLAWTGVWATESGLHFPGAPVADDWTNALGVWAREDPGGFGIVLALLCIAEGEGVSHAGDNFRGVSKKTPGDMGFDWMGMTKKLSADKLERYKTVEKKNGRAAMIAMASLFAMKSIPGSVPIMDLLGAN
;
A
#
# COMPACT_ATOMS: atom_id res chain seq x y z
N MET A 1 74.32 46.02 8.16
CA MET A 1 74.14 46.32 6.72
C MET A 1 74.25 45.00 5.97
N LYS A 2 73.18 44.62 5.22
CA LYS A 2 73.22 43.83 3.97
C LYS A 2 73.84 42.42 4.11
N SER A 3 73.24 41.28 3.80
CA SER A 3 72.15 40.86 2.90
C SER A 3 72.25 39.32 2.95
N ALA A 4 71.27 38.53 3.39
CA ALA A 4 70.02 38.19 2.72
C ALA A 4 70.22 37.85 1.23
N LEU A 5 70.41 36.56 0.91
CA LEU A 5 70.06 35.88 -0.35
C LEU A 5 70.77 34.52 -0.38
N ILE A 6 70.04 33.44 -0.08
CA ILE A 6 70.21 32.01 -0.47
C ILE A 6 69.40 31.21 0.56
N ALA A 7 68.07 31.17 0.42
CA ALA A 7 67.21 30.24 1.17
C ALA A 7 65.80 30.11 0.58
N THR A 8 65.64 30.26 -0.74
CA THR A 8 64.33 30.16 -1.41
C THR A 8 64.41 29.19 -2.58
N LEU A 9 64.45 27.89 -2.28
CA LEU A 9 64.07 26.82 -3.20
C LEU A 9 64.12 25.49 -2.45
N ILE A 10 63.02 25.12 -1.83
CA ILE A 10 62.38 23.79 -1.84
C ILE A 10 61.01 24.05 -1.20
N GLY A 11 60.07 24.43 -2.06
CA GLY A 11 58.68 24.66 -1.69
C GLY A 11 57.97 23.33 -1.47
N SER A 12 57.26 23.27 -0.34
CA SER A 12 55.96 22.62 -0.14
C SER A 12 55.65 21.33 -0.94
N THR A 13 55.94 20.18 -0.33
CA THR A 13 55.28 18.91 -0.66
C THR A 13 54.60 18.35 0.59
N ALA A 14 53.50 18.96 1.03
CA ALA A 14 52.57 18.35 1.98
C ALA A 14 51.28 19.16 2.06
N ALA A 15 50.51 19.23 0.97
CA ALA A 15 49.24 19.96 0.99
C ALA A 15 48.11 19.25 0.25
N PHE A 16 48.06 17.92 0.25
CA PHE A 16 46.85 17.17 -0.07
C PHE A 16 46.87 15.80 0.62
N ALA A 17 46.58 15.77 1.93
CA ALA A 17 46.00 14.56 2.52
C ALA A 17 44.48 14.64 2.26
N PRO A 18 43.84 13.62 1.65
CA PRO A 18 42.39 13.61 1.53
C PRO A 18 41.80 13.60 2.94
N VAL A 19 41.12 14.67 3.31
CA VAL A 19 40.25 14.67 4.50
C VAL A 19 39.27 13.53 4.28
N PRO A 20 39.13 12.56 5.21
CA PRO A 20 38.05 11.60 5.12
C PRO A 20 36.75 12.38 5.24
N THR A 21 36.15 12.71 4.09
CA THR A 21 34.76 13.13 4.05
C THR A 21 33.99 11.94 4.57
N THR A 22 33.62 11.98 5.84
CA THR A 22 32.58 11.12 6.39
C THR A 22 31.40 11.35 5.48
N LYS A 23 31.18 10.44 4.53
CA LYS A 23 29.95 10.40 3.77
C LYS A 23 28.90 10.15 4.83
N SER A 24 28.20 11.21 5.23
CA SER A 24 26.97 11.05 5.97
C SER A 24 26.07 10.31 5.01
N THR A 25 26.05 8.98 5.13
CA THR A 25 24.98 8.18 4.59
C THR A 25 23.79 8.59 5.44
N THR A 26 23.10 9.64 5.00
CA THR A 26 21.70 9.76 5.34
C THR A 26 21.09 8.51 4.72
N SER A 27 21.02 7.43 5.50
CA SER A 27 19.96 6.48 5.28
C SER A 27 18.72 7.35 5.31
N LEU A 28 18.16 7.62 4.13
CA LEU A 28 16.74 7.88 4.06
C LEU A 28 16.17 6.61 4.68
N SER A 29 15.96 6.63 6.00
CA SER A 29 14.96 5.78 6.60
C SER A 29 13.77 6.03 5.71
N ALA A 30 13.36 5.00 4.96
CA ALA A 30 12.15 5.03 4.19
C ALA A 30 11.01 5.03 5.22
N ALA A 31 10.94 6.11 6.00
CA ALA A 31 10.04 6.26 7.12
C ALA A 31 8.66 6.03 6.56
N PHE A 32 7.93 5.12 7.19
CA PHE A 32 6.65 4.63 6.73
C PHE A 32 5.65 5.78 6.48
N ASN A 33 5.85 6.97 7.06
CA ASN A 33 5.24 8.22 6.63
C ASN A 33 6.19 9.42 6.84
N PRO A 34 6.90 9.93 5.80
CA PRO A 34 7.73 11.11 5.96
C PRO A 34 6.89 12.38 6.23
N GLU A 35 5.62 12.37 5.82
CA GLU A 35 4.67 13.50 5.97
C GLU A 35 4.18 13.69 7.42
N PHE A 36 4.31 12.67 8.26
CA PHE A 36 3.94 12.70 9.68
C PHE A 36 5.16 12.53 10.60
N GLY A 37 6.35 12.91 10.14
CA GLY A 37 7.58 12.82 10.95
C GLY A 37 7.99 11.38 11.30
N GLY A 38 7.51 10.38 10.56
CA GLY A 38 7.70 8.96 10.86
C GLY A 38 6.65 8.37 11.79
N GLU A 39 5.70 9.17 12.30
CA GLU A 39 4.61 8.69 13.13
C GLU A 39 3.45 8.12 12.29
N VAL A 40 2.62 7.29 12.94
CA VAL A 40 1.40 6.76 12.36
C VAL A 40 0.31 7.82 12.46
N PHE A 41 -0.33 8.15 11.33
CA PHE A 41 -1.46 9.07 11.31
C PHE A 41 -2.70 8.41 11.94
N ASP A 42 -2.90 8.66 13.23
CA ASP A 42 -4.05 8.19 14.00
C ASP A 42 -4.57 9.28 14.94
N PRO A 43 -5.24 10.33 14.42
CA PRO A 43 -5.78 11.41 15.24
C PRO A 43 -6.92 10.97 16.16
N MET A 44 -7.61 9.86 15.83
CA MET A 44 -8.73 9.32 16.60
C MET A 44 -8.31 8.28 17.65
N GLY A 45 -7.04 7.85 17.64
CA GLY A 45 -6.51 6.88 18.59
C GLY A 45 -7.04 5.45 18.40
N PHE A 46 -7.47 5.10 17.19
CA PHE A 46 -8.02 3.78 16.90
C PHE A 46 -7.03 2.64 17.14
N GLY A 47 -5.74 2.88 16.91
CA GLY A 47 -4.67 1.92 17.21
C GLY A 47 -4.48 1.67 18.71
N LYS A 48 -4.98 2.54 19.58
CA LYS A 48 -4.86 2.44 21.04
C LYS A 48 -6.10 1.88 21.72
N MET A 49 -7.17 1.59 20.96
CA MET A 49 -8.43 1.08 21.53
C MET A 49 -8.29 -0.27 22.24
N HIS A 50 -7.30 -1.09 21.86
CA HIS A 50 -7.02 -2.36 22.53
C HIS A 50 -6.45 -2.20 23.96
N GLN A 51 -6.04 -0.99 24.36
CA GLN A 51 -5.40 -0.68 25.65
C GLN A 51 -6.39 -0.08 26.66
N ILE A 52 -7.67 0.05 26.30
CA ILE A 52 -8.68 0.65 27.18
C ILE A 52 -8.98 -0.34 28.32
N GLU A 53 -8.55 0.01 29.53
CA GLU A 53 -8.83 -0.75 30.74
C GLU A 53 -10.32 -0.63 31.13
N GLY A 54 -10.94 -1.74 31.55
CA GLY A 54 -12.35 -1.78 31.99
C GLY A 54 -13.36 -2.26 30.93
N VAL A 55 -12.89 -2.73 29.78
CA VAL A 55 -13.71 -3.25 28.69
C VAL A 55 -13.56 -4.78 28.59
N PHE A 56 -14.57 -5.48 28.05
CA PHE A 56 -14.50 -6.92 27.84
C PHE A 56 -13.22 -7.33 27.06
N PRO A 57 -12.51 -8.39 27.49
CA PRO A 57 -11.35 -8.89 26.76
C PRO A 57 -11.69 -9.19 25.30
N ASN A 58 -10.85 -8.74 24.37
CA ASN A 58 -11.05 -8.88 22.91
C ASN A 58 -12.33 -8.20 22.39
N MET A 59 -12.77 -7.09 22.98
CA MET A 59 -13.83 -6.27 22.38
C MET A 59 -13.33 -5.38 21.24
N PHE A 60 -12.08 -4.92 21.32
CA PHE A 60 -11.46 -4.03 20.33
C PHE A 60 -10.34 -4.74 19.56
N PRO A 61 -10.18 -4.43 18.26
CA PRO A 61 -9.13 -5.02 17.46
C PRO A 61 -7.74 -4.54 17.91
N HIS A 62 -6.77 -5.46 17.95
CA HIS A 62 -5.37 -5.12 18.10
C HIS A 62 -4.82 -4.40 16.85
N THR A 63 -3.71 -3.65 16.98
CA THR A 63 -3.09 -2.89 15.88
C THR A 63 -2.75 -3.77 14.67
N GLN A 64 -2.32 -5.00 14.91
CA GLN A 64 -2.03 -5.99 13.86
C GLN A 64 -3.25 -6.27 12.95
N TYR A 65 -4.45 -6.32 13.52
CA TYR A 65 -5.68 -6.51 12.76
C TYR A 65 -6.02 -5.28 11.91
N LEU A 66 -5.80 -4.08 12.44
CA LEU A 66 -6.01 -2.83 11.70
C LEU A 66 -5.05 -2.72 10.51
N GLU A 67 -3.78 -3.06 10.70
CA GLU A 67 -2.78 -3.09 9.61
C GLU A 67 -3.12 -4.14 8.54
N GLU A 68 -3.53 -5.35 8.95
CA GLU A 68 -3.96 -6.37 8.00
C GLU A 68 -5.21 -5.93 7.23
N SER A 69 -6.16 -5.30 7.93
CA SER A 69 -7.40 -4.79 7.32
C SER A 69 -7.11 -3.68 6.31
N GLU A 70 -6.20 -2.76 6.62
CA GLU A 70 -5.73 -1.73 5.70
C GLU A 70 -5.13 -2.35 4.43
N ILE A 71 -4.25 -3.35 4.58
CA ILE A 71 -3.62 -4.01 3.43
C ILE A 71 -4.64 -4.76 2.58
N LYS A 72 -5.61 -5.47 3.19
CA LYS A 72 -6.69 -6.16 2.46
C LYS A 72 -7.55 -5.18 1.66
N HIS A 73 -8.04 -4.11 2.29
CA HIS A 73 -8.82 -3.09 1.60
C HIS A 73 -8.01 -2.38 0.51
N GLY A 74 -6.74 -2.11 0.76
CA GLY A 74 -5.83 -1.53 -0.24
C GLY A 74 -5.67 -2.43 -1.48
N ARG A 75 -5.44 -3.74 -1.29
CA ARG A 75 -5.33 -4.71 -2.40
C ARG A 75 -6.63 -4.84 -3.18
N MET A 76 -7.77 -4.96 -2.49
CA MET A 76 -9.08 -5.03 -3.14
C MET A 76 -9.38 -3.75 -3.94
N ALA A 77 -9.08 -2.58 -3.38
CA ALA A 77 -9.28 -1.30 -4.07
C ALA A 77 -8.33 -1.14 -5.27
N MET A 78 -7.08 -1.60 -5.18
CA MET A 78 -6.15 -1.59 -6.33
C MET A 78 -6.67 -2.45 -7.48
N LEU A 79 -7.13 -3.67 -7.19
CA LEU A 79 -7.72 -4.57 -8.20
C LEU A 79 -9.01 -3.99 -8.79
N ALA A 80 -9.90 -3.44 -7.94
CA ALA A 80 -11.13 -2.81 -8.37
C ALA A 80 -10.87 -1.62 -9.30
N TRP A 81 -9.93 -0.74 -8.93
CA TRP A 81 -9.55 0.41 -9.74
C TRP A 81 -9.06 0.00 -11.12
N THR A 82 -8.13 -0.95 -11.20
CA THR A 82 -7.65 -1.46 -12.51
C THR A 82 -8.74 -2.21 -13.28
N GLY A 83 -9.67 -2.86 -12.57
CA GLY A 83 -10.79 -3.58 -13.17
C GLY A 83 -11.75 -2.62 -13.88
N VAL A 84 -12.10 -1.50 -13.26
CA VAL A 84 -12.95 -0.46 -13.88
C VAL A 84 -12.32 0.04 -15.18
N TRP A 85 -11.04 0.40 -15.16
CA TRP A 85 -10.35 0.86 -16.37
C TRP A 85 -10.25 -0.22 -17.45
N ALA A 86 -10.04 -1.49 -17.06
CA ALA A 86 -10.03 -2.59 -18.01
C ALA A 86 -11.41 -2.77 -18.69
N THR A 87 -12.49 -2.75 -17.91
CA THR A 87 -13.86 -2.86 -18.46
C THR A 87 -14.23 -1.68 -19.33
N GLU A 88 -13.86 -0.45 -18.95
CA GLU A 88 -14.11 0.76 -19.74
C GLU A 88 -13.28 0.79 -21.03
N SER A 89 -12.09 0.19 -21.04
CA SER A 89 -11.27 0.04 -22.26
C SER A 89 -11.80 -1.03 -23.23
N GLY A 90 -12.89 -1.71 -22.89
CA GLY A 90 -13.50 -2.77 -23.70
C GLY A 90 -12.82 -4.14 -23.55
N LEU A 91 -11.96 -4.33 -22.54
CA LEU A 91 -11.37 -5.64 -22.23
C LEU A 91 -12.40 -6.49 -21.49
N HIS A 92 -13.12 -7.33 -22.25
CA HIS A 92 -14.06 -8.31 -21.70
C HIS A 92 -13.59 -9.74 -21.97
N PHE A 93 -13.89 -10.64 -21.03
CA PHE A 93 -13.66 -12.06 -21.26
C PHE A 93 -14.59 -12.58 -22.37
N PRO A 94 -14.06 -13.29 -23.37
CA PRO A 94 -14.89 -13.84 -24.44
C PRO A 94 -15.90 -14.84 -23.85
N GLY A 95 -17.19 -14.59 -24.07
CA GLY A 95 -18.29 -15.42 -23.58
C GLY A 95 -18.81 -15.04 -22.18
N ALA A 96 -18.24 -14.03 -21.52
CA ALA A 96 -18.82 -13.46 -20.30
C ALA A 96 -19.92 -12.44 -20.65
N PRO A 97 -20.93 -12.28 -19.79
CA PRO A 97 -21.97 -11.27 -19.97
C PRO A 97 -21.36 -9.87 -19.87
N VAL A 98 -21.78 -8.98 -20.78
CA VAL A 98 -21.28 -7.61 -20.88
C VAL A 98 -22.39 -6.67 -20.40
N ALA A 99 -22.03 -5.76 -19.51
CA ALA A 99 -22.89 -4.67 -19.09
C ALA A 99 -22.29 -3.34 -19.56
N ASP A 100 -23.14 -2.41 -19.99
CA ASP A 100 -22.73 -1.07 -20.42
C ASP A 100 -22.15 -0.23 -19.27
N ASP A 101 -22.43 -0.62 -18.02
CA ASP A 101 -22.00 0.08 -16.81
C ASP A 101 -21.36 -0.90 -15.83
N TRP A 102 -20.11 -0.63 -15.45
CA TRP A 102 -19.36 -1.45 -14.50
C TRP A 102 -20.02 -1.52 -13.13
N THR A 103 -20.83 -0.51 -12.74
CA THR A 103 -21.53 -0.51 -11.44
C THR A 103 -22.67 -1.54 -11.37
N ASN A 104 -23.29 -1.85 -12.51
CA ASN A 104 -24.38 -2.82 -12.62
C ASN A 104 -23.90 -4.19 -13.11
N ALA A 105 -22.65 -4.29 -13.58
CA ALA A 105 -22.08 -5.49 -14.18
C ALA A 105 -22.18 -6.73 -13.27
N LEU A 106 -22.02 -6.57 -11.95
CA LEU A 106 -22.13 -7.68 -11.00
C LEU A 106 -23.54 -8.30 -11.00
N GLY A 107 -24.58 -7.46 -11.03
CA GLY A 107 -25.97 -7.92 -11.04
C GLY A 107 -26.38 -8.57 -12.35
N VAL A 108 -25.87 -8.04 -13.47
CA VAL A 108 -26.04 -8.65 -14.81
C VAL A 108 -25.37 -10.01 -14.84
N TRP A 109 -24.12 -10.13 -14.38
CA TRP A 109 -23.40 -11.40 -14.38
C TRP A 109 -24.07 -12.46 -13.50
N ALA A 110 -24.49 -12.08 -12.29
CA ALA A 110 -25.20 -13.00 -11.40
C ALA A 110 -26.54 -13.51 -11.98
N ARG A 111 -27.16 -12.76 -12.88
CA ARG A 111 -28.42 -13.12 -13.54
C ARG A 111 -28.20 -13.96 -14.81
N GLU A 112 -27.26 -13.58 -15.64
CA GLU A 112 -27.03 -14.19 -16.96
C GLU A 112 -26.18 -15.45 -16.89
N ASP A 113 -25.18 -15.48 -16.00
CA ASP A 113 -24.37 -16.66 -15.72
C ASP A 113 -24.20 -16.88 -14.20
N PRO A 114 -25.24 -17.41 -13.53
CA PRO A 114 -25.18 -17.75 -12.11
C PRO A 114 -24.09 -18.78 -11.79
N GLY A 115 -23.73 -19.64 -12.76
CA GLY A 115 -22.73 -20.67 -12.60
C GLY A 115 -21.33 -20.10 -12.48
N GLY A 116 -20.92 -19.25 -13.43
CA GLY A 116 -19.63 -18.56 -13.39
C GLY A 116 -19.53 -17.61 -12.19
N PHE A 117 -20.59 -16.86 -11.89
CA PHE A 117 -20.65 -16.03 -10.68
C PHE A 117 -20.46 -16.85 -9.40
N GLY A 118 -21.12 -18.01 -9.31
CA GLY A 118 -21.00 -18.93 -8.16
C GLY A 118 -19.59 -19.48 -7.98
N ILE A 119 -18.86 -19.76 -9.07
CA ILE A 119 -17.46 -20.22 -9.02
C ILE A 119 -16.56 -19.12 -8.47
N VAL A 120 -16.70 -17.88 -8.96
CA VAL A 120 -15.90 -16.74 -8.46
C VAL A 120 -16.17 -16.50 -6.99
N LEU A 121 -17.44 -16.52 -6.57
CA LEU A 121 -17.81 -16.38 -5.17
C LEU A 121 -17.24 -17.52 -4.31
N ALA A 122 -17.27 -18.77 -4.80
CA ALA A 122 -16.69 -19.90 -4.10
C ALA A 122 -15.16 -19.76 -3.94
N LEU A 123 -14.45 -19.29 -4.97
CA LEU A 123 -13.01 -19.02 -4.89
C LEU A 123 -12.69 -17.91 -3.89
N LEU A 124 -13.48 -16.84 -3.86
CA LEU A 124 -13.38 -15.78 -2.86
C LEU A 124 -13.63 -16.33 -1.45
N CYS A 125 -14.68 -17.13 -1.25
CA CYS A 125 -14.98 -17.75 0.03
C CYS A 125 -13.85 -18.66 0.54
N ILE A 126 -13.18 -19.40 -0.35
CA ILE A 126 -12.02 -20.23 0.02
C ILE A 126 -10.84 -19.34 0.39
N ALA A 127 -10.52 -18.36 -0.44
CA ALA A 127 -9.40 -17.43 -0.21
C ALA A 127 -9.59 -16.61 1.08
N GLU A 128 -10.81 -16.15 1.35
CA GLU A 128 -11.15 -15.45 2.60
C GLU A 128 -11.23 -16.42 3.79
N GLY A 129 -11.74 -17.64 3.59
CA GLY A 129 -11.87 -18.67 4.61
C GLY A 129 -10.52 -19.05 5.24
N GLU A 130 -9.47 -19.19 4.43
CA GLU A 130 -8.10 -19.39 4.93
C GLU A 130 -7.58 -18.17 5.70
N GLY A 131 -7.98 -16.96 5.27
CA GLY A 131 -7.64 -15.71 5.95
C GLY A 131 -8.35 -15.51 7.29
N VAL A 132 -9.57 -16.04 7.48
CA VAL A 132 -10.37 -15.88 8.71
C VAL A 132 -9.72 -16.55 9.91
N SER A 133 -9.11 -17.73 9.73
CA SER A 133 -8.39 -18.42 10.81
C SER A 133 -7.26 -17.56 11.39
N HIS A 134 -6.66 -16.69 10.59
CA HIS A 134 -5.59 -15.79 11.01
C HIS A 134 -6.10 -14.43 11.49
N ALA A 135 -7.23 -13.96 10.95
CA ALA A 135 -7.87 -12.72 11.37
C ALA A 135 -8.27 -12.74 12.85
N GLY A 136 -8.74 -13.89 13.37
CA GLY A 136 -9.06 -14.04 14.80
C GLY A 136 -7.84 -13.92 15.72
N ASP A 137 -6.69 -14.45 15.30
CA ASP A 137 -5.44 -14.35 16.05
C ASP A 137 -4.82 -12.94 15.98
N ASN A 138 -4.93 -12.29 14.81
CA ASN A 138 -4.51 -10.90 14.62
C ASN A 138 -5.40 -9.94 15.42
N PHE A 139 -6.71 -10.22 15.55
CA PHE A 139 -7.63 -9.45 16.37
C PHE A 139 -7.24 -9.45 17.86
N ARG A 140 -6.76 -10.60 18.34
CA ARG A 140 -6.32 -10.81 19.74
C ARG A 140 -4.85 -10.46 19.97
N GLY A 141 -4.10 -10.12 18.92
CA GLY A 141 -2.66 -9.83 19.00
C GLY A 141 -1.78 -11.05 19.32
N VAL A 142 -2.29 -12.28 19.16
CA VAL A 142 -1.55 -13.53 19.46
C VAL A 142 -0.84 -14.11 18.22
N SER A 143 -1.01 -13.46 17.07
CA SER A 143 -0.45 -13.93 15.80
C SER A 143 1.06 -13.74 15.74
N LYS A 144 1.74 -14.75 15.15
CA LYS A 144 3.18 -14.74 14.90
C LYS A 144 3.53 -14.36 13.45
N LYS A 145 2.54 -14.18 12.58
CA LYS A 145 2.73 -13.84 11.17
C LYS A 145 2.78 -12.32 10.98
N THR A 146 3.58 -11.85 10.03
CA THR A 146 3.55 -10.43 9.65
C THR A 146 2.19 -10.09 9.03
N PRO A 147 1.52 -9.01 9.46
CA PRO A 147 0.22 -8.60 8.92
C PRO A 147 0.25 -8.49 7.39
N GLY A 148 -0.74 -9.08 6.72
CA GLY A 148 -0.89 -9.04 5.26
C GLY A 148 -0.01 -10.02 4.47
N ASP A 149 0.81 -10.84 5.12
CA ASP A 149 1.57 -11.92 4.46
C ASP A 149 0.72 -13.20 4.33
N MET A 150 0.30 -13.49 3.09
CA MET A 150 -0.45 -14.70 2.75
C MET A 150 0.45 -15.83 2.26
N GLY A 151 1.78 -15.66 2.29
CA GLY A 151 2.73 -16.66 1.77
C GLY A 151 2.68 -16.86 0.25
N PHE A 152 1.96 -15.99 -0.47
CA PHE A 152 1.77 -16.06 -1.91
C PHE A 152 2.98 -15.47 -2.67
N ASP A 153 4.09 -16.20 -2.69
CA ASP A 153 5.30 -15.86 -3.46
C ASP A 153 5.62 -16.93 -4.51
N TRP A 154 4.72 -17.07 -5.50
CA TRP A 154 4.88 -18.04 -6.60
C TRP A 154 6.19 -17.84 -7.39
N MET A 155 6.65 -16.59 -7.54
CA MET A 155 7.84 -16.25 -8.32
C MET A 155 9.13 -16.15 -7.48
N GLY A 156 9.06 -16.38 -6.16
CA GLY A 156 10.20 -16.30 -5.26
C GLY A 156 10.86 -14.92 -5.21
N MET A 157 10.10 -13.86 -5.50
CA MET A 157 10.62 -12.49 -5.61
C MET A 157 10.96 -11.89 -4.24
N THR A 158 10.31 -12.36 -3.17
CA THR A 158 10.58 -11.87 -1.82
C THR A 158 11.91 -12.37 -1.26
N LYS A 159 12.30 -13.61 -1.59
CA LYS A 159 13.56 -14.23 -1.13
C LYS A 159 14.81 -13.69 -1.83
N LYS A 160 14.64 -13.04 -3.00
CA LYS A 160 15.75 -12.47 -3.80
C LYS A 160 16.02 -11.00 -3.48
N LEU A 161 15.21 -10.38 -2.62
CA LEU A 161 15.27 -8.95 -2.34
C LEU A 161 16.02 -8.68 -1.03
N SER A 162 16.77 -7.57 -0.99
CA SER A 162 17.37 -7.08 0.26
C SER A 162 16.28 -6.57 1.22
N ALA A 163 16.53 -6.64 2.53
CA ALA A 163 15.57 -6.23 3.57
C ALA A 163 15.05 -4.79 3.35
N ASP A 164 15.94 -3.85 3.02
CA ASP A 164 15.58 -2.45 2.75
C ASP A 164 14.67 -2.30 1.54
N LYS A 165 14.87 -3.12 0.50
CA LYS A 165 14.00 -3.11 -0.68
C LYS A 165 12.64 -3.68 -0.32
N LEU A 166 12.58 -4.75 0.46
CA LEU A 166 11.33 -5.36 0.89
C LEU A 166 10.46 -4.37 1.69
N GLU A 167 11.05 -3.65 2.64
CA GLU A 167 10.36 -2.60 3.39
C GLU A 167 9.85 -1.49 2.48
N ARG A 168 10.67 -1.03 1.53
CA ARG A 168 10.26 -0.05 0.53
C ARG A 168 9.05 -0.53 -0.28
N TYR A 169 9.03 -1.77 -0.76
CA TYR A 169 7.90 -2.30 -1.52
C TYR A 169 6.63 -2.41 -0.68
N LYS A 170 6.74 -2.80 0.59
CA LYS A 170 5.60 -2.76 1.54
C LYS A 170 5.05 -1.35 1.72
N THR A 171 5.92 -0.34 1.82
CA THR A 171 5.47 1.06 1.91
C THR A 171 4.84 1.54 0.61
N VAL A 172 5.38 1.16 -0.55
CA VAL A 172 4.78 1.48 -1.87
C VAL A 172 3.40 0.84 -2.02
N GLU A 173 3.26 -0.44 -1.64
CA GLU A 173 1.99 -1.15 -1.64
C GLU A 173 0.95 -0.43 -0.78
N LYS A 174 1.30 -0.07 0.45
CA LYS A 174 0.38 0.65 1.35
C LYS A 174 -0.01 2.03 0.81
N LYS A 175 0.94 2.79 0.23
CA LYS A 175 0.65 4.10 -0.37
C LYS A 175 -0.26 4.01 -1.59
N ASN A 176 0.01 3.06 -2.49
CA ASN A 176 -0.84 2.82 -3.66
C ASN A 176 -2.22 2.29 -3.24
N GLY A 177 -2.28 1.43 -2.23
CA GLY A 177 -3.54 0.96 -1.63
C GLY A 177 -4.39 2.10 -1.07
N ARG A 178 -3.79 3.00 -0.28
CA ARG A 178 -4.47 4.20 0.25
C ARG A 178 -5.01 5.10 -0.87
N ALA A 179 -4.19 5.37 -1.89
CA ALA A 179 -4.62 6.14 -3.04
C ALA A 179 -5.77 5.46 -3.79
N ALA A 180 -5.69 4.14 -4.02
CA ALA A 180 -6.73 3.39 -4.70
C ALA A 180 -8.05 3.35 -3.93
N MET A 181 -8.02 3.26 -2.60
CA MET A 181 -9.24 3.31 -1.76
C MET A 181 -9.98 4.65 -1.94
N ILE A 182 -9.25 5.77 -1.93
CA ILE A 182 -9.83 7.09 -2.17
C ILE A 182 -10.32 7.22 -3.61
N ALA A 183 -9.54 6.72 -4.58
CA ALA A 183 -9.88 6.77 -5.99
C ALA A 183 -11.18 6.01 -6.29
N MET A 184 -11.34 4.79 -5.76
CA MET A 184 -12.58 4.02 -5.90
C MET A 184 -13.78 4.71 -5.26
N ALA A 185 -13.62 5.25 -4.04
CA ALA A 185 -14.68 6.01 -3.39
C ALA A 185 -15.11 7.23 -4.23
N SER A 186 -14.15 7.91 -4.86
CA SER A 186 -14.44 9.04 -5.75
C SER A 186 -15.19 8.64 -7.03
N LEU A 187 -14.88 7.48 -7.63
CA LEU A 187 -15.61 6.98 -8.80
C LEU A 187 -17.06 6.65 -8.46
N PHE A 188 -17.31 6.00 -7.32
CA PHE A 188 -18.68 5.73 -6.87
C PHE A 188 -19.45 7.01 -6.58
N ALA A 189 -18.81 8.00 -5.94
CA ALA A 189 -19.41 9.30 -5.68
C ALA A 189 -19.76 10.02 -6.98
N MET A 190 -18.84 10.06 -7.96
CA MET A 190 -19.05 10.66 -9.28
C MET A 190 -20.26 10.05 -10.00
N LYS A 191 -20.34 8.71 -10.03
CA LYS A 191 -21.43 8.01 -10.71
C LYS A 191 -22.78 8.21 -10.01
N SER A 192 -22.79 8.25 -8.69
CA SER A 192 -24.02 8.40 -7.90
C SER A 192 -24.50 9.85 -7.84
N ILE A 193 -23.56 10.80 -7.86
CA ILE A 193 -23.80 12.24 -7.71
C ILE A 193 -22.97 12.97 -8.78
N PRO A 194 -23.59 13.34 -9.92
CA PRO A 194 -22.95 14.19 -10.93
C PRO A 194 -22.46 15.49 -10.30
N GLY A 195 -21.24 15.95 -10.62
CA GLY A 195 -20.68 17.16 -10.03
C GLY A 195 -19.85 16.96 -8.75
N SER A 196 -19.78 15.74 -8.20
CA SER A 196 -19.11 15.48 -6.92
C SER A 196 -17.58 15.40 -7.01
N VAL A 197 -17.03 15.13 -8.20
CA VAL A 197 -15.59 15.10 -8.47
C VAL A 197 -15.25 16.17 -9.50
N PRO A 198 -14.83 17.38 -9.08
CA PRO A 198 -14.74 18.56 -9.96
C PRO A 198 -13.79 18.40 -11.14
N ILE A 199 -12.75 17.57 -10.99
CA ILE A 199 -11.75 17.33 -12.04
C ILE A 199 -12.33 16.48 -13.17
N MET A 200 -13.26 15.58 -12.87
CA MET A 200 -13.84 14.67 -13.88
C MET A 200 -14.88 15.40 -14.73
N ASP A 201 -15.66 16.31 -14.12
CA ASP A 201 -16.57 17.20 -14.86
C ASP A 201 -15.80 18.13 -15.80
N LEU A 202 -14.63 18.62 -15.36
CA LEU A 202 -13.73 19.44 -16.18
C LEU A 202 -13.16 18.66 -17.38
N LEU A 203 -12.93 17.36 -17.21
CA LEU A 203 -12.48 16.46 -18.27
C LEU A 203 -13.61 15.97 -19.17
N GLY A 204 -14.87 16.39 -18.91
CA GLY A 204 -16.03 16.02 -19.71
C GLY A 204 -16.49 14.58 -19.50
N ALA A 205 -16.03 13.91 -18.44
CA ALA A 205 -16.50 12.60 -18.03
C ALA A 205 -17.81 12.75 -17.24
N ASN A 206 -18.94 12.80 -17.95
CA ASN A 206 -20.29 12.67 -17.39
C ASN A 206 -20.86 11.29 -17.68
#